data_AF-A0A7X2KCZ1-F1
#
_entry.id   AF-A0A7X2KCZ1-F1
#
_cell.length_a   1.000
_cell.length_b   1.000
_cell.length_c   1.000
_cell.angle_alpha   90.00
_cell.angle_beta   90.00
_cell.angle_gamma   90.00
#
_symmetry.space_group_name_H-M   'P 1'
#
loop_
_entity.id
_entity.type
_entity.pdbx_description
1 polymer ?
#
loop_
_entity_poly.entity_id
_entity_poly.type
_entity_poly.pdbx_seq_one_letter_code
_entity_poly.pdbx_strand_id
1 'polypeptide(L)'
;MSERTGSNGPRPEQTFFDDPAIDRLMGVVMSLATEVYVLRDRLGALEAELDDKGLVSRAVLGAEPSEAQRAQSAADRDAFVEHLLGNLLGQQQSKGALR
;
A
#
# COMPACT_ATOMS: atom_id res chain seq x y z
N MET A 1 -30.10 -38.86 12.22
CA MET A 1 -28.93 -38.05 12.60
C MET A 1 -27.98 -38.14 11.41
N SER A 2 -28.04 -37.17 10.49
CA SER A 2 -27.27 -37.19 9.22
C SER A 2 -26.15 -36.17 9.35
N GLU A 3 -24.92 -36.67 9.38
CA GLU A 3 -23.69 -35.89 9.48
C GLU A 3 -23.49 -35.04 8.22
N ARG A 4 -23.39 -33.72 8.39
CA ARG A 4 -22.86 -32.83 7.36
C ARG A 4 -21.34 -32.92 7.40
N THR A 5 -20.75 -33.79 6.59
CA THR A 5 -19.32 -33.81 6.35
C THR A 5 -18.95 -32.57 5.52
N GLY A 6 -18.68 -31.45 6.19
CA GLY A 6 -18.01 -30.32 5.55
C GLY A 6 -16.57 -30.72 5.24
N SER A 7 -16.20 -30.74 3.96
CA SER A 7 -14.81 -30.99 3.56
C SER A 7 -13.91 -29.89 4.13
N ASN A 8 -12.96 -30.28 4.98
CA ASN A 8 -11.95 -29.39 5.57
C ASN A 8 -10.82 -29.06 4.55
N GLY A 9 -11.16 -29.01 3.27
CA GLY A 9 -10.24 -28.65 2.19
C GLY A 9 -10.19 -27.13 2.00
N PRO A 10 -9.10 -26.59 1.43
CA PRO A 10 -9.07 -25.18 1.04
C PRO A 10 -10.29 -24.88 0.17
N ARG A 11 -11.08 -23.89 0.61
CA ARG A 11 -12.24 -23.45 -0.18
C ARG A 11 -11.71 -22.87 -1.49
N PRO A 12 -12.37 -23.13 -2.63
CA PRO A 12 -11.98 -22.53 -3.88
C PRO A 12 -11.96 -21.00 -3.75
N GLU A 13 -11.00 -20.39 -4.45
CA GLU A 13 -10.90 -18.93 -4.58
C GLU A 13 -12.24 -18.39 -5.10
N GLN A 14 -12.77 -17.33 -4.49
CA GLN A 14 -13.94 -16.66 -5.05
C GLN A 14 -13.51 -15.95 -6.32
N THR A 15 -14.06 -16.38 -7.46
CA THR A 15 -13.81 -15.77 -8.77
C THR A 15 -14.93 -14.79 -9.07
N PHE A 16 -14.59 -13.51 -9.19
CA PHE A 16 -15.52 -12.46 -9.62
C PHE A 16 -15.31 -12.07 -11.09
N PHE A 17 -14.13 -12.35 -11.65
CA PHE A 17 -13.77 -12.05 -13.03
C PHE A 17 -13.46 -13.31 -13.85
N ASP A 18 -13.50 -13.19 -15.18
CA ASP A 18 -13.18 -14.29 -16.10
C ASP A 18 -11.71 -14.72 -16.02
N ASP A 19 -10.82 -13.78 -15.72
CA ASP A 19 -9.41 -14.06 -15.46
C ASP A 19 -9.13 -14.06 -13.95
N PRO A 20 -8.80 -15.23 -13.34
CA PRO A 20 -8.51 -15.33 -11.91
C PRO A 20 -7.28 -14.51 -11.48
N ALA A 21 -6.42 -14.08 -12.41
CA ALA A 21 -5.35 -13.14 -12.09
C ALA A 21 -5.87 -11.77 -11.61
N ILE A 22 -7.04 -11.34 -12.10
CA ILE A 22 -7.66 -10.07 -11.70
C ILE A 22 -8.17 -10.15 -10.27
N ASP A 23 -8.84 -11.25 -9.90
CA ASP A 23 -9.30 -11.50 -8.53
C ASP A 23 -8.12 -11.49 -7.53
N ARG A 24 -7.02 -12.14 -7.90
CA ARG A 24 -5.77 -12.13 -7.09
C ARG A 24 -5.19 -10.74 -6.95
N LEU A 25 -5.10 -9.99 -8.05
CA LEU A 25 -4.63 -8.61 -8.03
C LEU A 25 -5.49 -7.74 -7.11
N MET A 26 -6.81 -7.88 -7.18
CA MET A 26 -7.74 -7.18 -6.28
C MET A 26 -7.52 -7.58 -4.82
N GLY A 27 -7.31 -8.87 -4.53
CA GLY A 27 -6.94 -9.34 -3.19
C GLY A 27 -5.65 -8.71 -2.66
N VAL A 28 -4.62 -8.60 -3.50
CA VAL A 28 -3.36 -7.91 -3.17
C VAL A 28 -3.60 -6.42 -2.93
N VAL A 29 -4.36 -5.73 -3.78
CA VAL A 29 -4.68 -4.30 -3.62
C VAL A 29 -5.44 -4.04 -2.32
N MET A 30 -6.44 -4.86 -1.99
CA MET A 30 -7.19 -4.74 -0.73
C MET A 30 -6.30 -4.98 0.50
N SER A 31 -5.38 -5.94 0.42
CA SER A 31 -4.40 -6.20 1.47
C SER A 31 -3.49 -4.99 1.66
N LEU A 32 -2.95 -4.44 0.56
CA LEU A 32 -2.12 -3.23 0.60
C LEU A 32 -2.88 -2.03 1.16
N ALA A 33 -4.14 -1.82 0.76
CA ALA A 33 -4.97 -0.74 1.29
C ALA A 33 -5.18 -0.85 2.80
N THR A 34 -5.34 -2.07 3.31
CA THR A 34 -5.44 -2.34 4.75
C THR A 34 -4.14 -1.97 5.47
N GLU A 35 -3.00 -2.42 4.95
CA GLU A 35 -1.69 -2.08 5.53
C GLU A 35 -1.42 -0.57 5.49
N VAL A 36 -1.79 0.12 4.42
CA VAL A 36 -1.69 1.58 4.29
C VAL A 36 -2.53 2.28 5.37
N TYR A 37 -3.75 1.80 5.63
CA TYR A 37 -4.59 2.35 6.69
C TYR A 37 -3.97 2.13 8.08
N VAL A 38 -3.45 0.94 8.37
CA VAL A 38 -2.76 0.64 9.63
C VAL A 38 -1.54 1.56 9.83
N LEU A 39 -0.76 1.79 8.77
CA LEU A 39 0.37 2.74 8.83
C LEU A 39 -0.10 4.16 9.11
N ARG A 40 -1.17 4.62 8.46
CA ARG A 40 -1.77 5.94 8.69
C ARG A 40 -2.28 6.10 10.12
N ASP A 41 -2.92 5.07 10.67
CA ASP A 41 -3.42 5.08 12.05
C ASP A 41 -2.27 5.17 13.07
N ARG A 42 -1.22 4.36 12.87
CA ARG A 42 -0.01 4.42 13.70
C ARG A 42 0.70 5.76 13.61
N LEU A 43 0.75 6.36 12.42
CA LEU A 43 1.30 7.72 12.25
C LEU A 43 0.46 8.74 13.02
N GLY A 44 -0.87 8.67 12.92
CA GLY A 44 -1.76 9.56 13.67
C GLY A 44 -1.60 9.42 15.20
N ALA A 45 -1.41 8.21 15.71
CA ALA A 45 -1.12 7.97 17.12
C ALA A 45 0.24 8.56 17.54
N LEU A 46 1.27 8.44 16.69
CA LEU A 46 2.58 9.05 16.93
C LEU A 46 2.49 10.58 16.94
N GLU A 47 1.78 11.18 15.99
CA GLU A 47 1.56 12.62 15.92
C GLU A 47 0.87 13.15 17.18
N ALA A 48 -0.15 12.44 17.68
CA ALA A 48 -0.84 12.80 18.91
C ALA A 48 0.10 12.75 20.13
N GLU A 49 0.90 11.70 20.26
CA GLU A 49 1.87 11.56 21.37
C GLU A 49 2.95 12.66 21.33
N LEU A 50 3.36 13.11 20.14
CA LEU A 50 4.33 14.20 19.97
C LEU A 50 3.71 15.57 20.33
N ASP A 51 2.45 15.79 19.99
CA ASP A 51 1.69 17.01 20.30
C ASP A 51 1.41 17.10 21.80
N ASP A 52 0.97 16.01 22.43
CA ASP A 52 0.70 15.90 23.87
C ASP A 52 1.95 16.17 24.71
N LYS A 53 3.13 15.80 24.20
CA LYS A 53 4.43 16.10 24.82
C LYS A 53 4.97 17.50 24.50
N GLY A 54 4.27 18.26 23.66
CA GLY A 54 4.68 19.59 23.22
C GLY A 54 5.95 19.60 22.37
N LEU A 55 6.31 18.48 21.74
CA LEU A 55 7.54 18.34 20.94
C LEU A 55 7.34 18.82 19.50
N VAL A 56 6.23 18.44 18.89
CA VAL A 56 5.88 18.81 17.51
C VAL A 56 4.38 19.06 17.46
N SER A 57 3.98 20.22 16.96
CA SER A 57 2.56 20.52 16.81
C SER A 57 1.95 19.73 15.66
N ARG A 58 0.81 19.10 15.89
CA ARG A 58 0.06 18.41 14.84
C ARG A 58 -0.35 19.34 13.70
N ALA A 59 -0.62 20.61 14.00
CA ALA A 59 -0.94 21.63 12.99
C ALA A 59 0.22 21.90 12.03
N VAL A 60 1.47 21.77 12.49
CA VAL A 60 2.67 21.93 11.66
C VAL A 60 2.84 20.74 10.71
N LEU A 61 2.54 19.52 11.18
CA LEU A 61 2.64 18.31 10.36
C LEU A 61 1.55 18.21 9.29
N GLY A 62 0.36 18.73 9.57
CA GLY A 62 -0.75 18.79 8.61
C GLY A 62 -0.72 20.00 7.67
N ALA A 63 0.28 20.88 7.78
CA ALA A 63 0.36 22.08 6.95
C ALA A 63 0.79 21.75 5.52
N GLU A 64 0.21 22.47 4.54
CA GLU A 64 0.66 22.37 3.15
C GLU A 64 2.14 22.80 3.05
N PRO A 65 3.01 22.01 2.38
CA PRO A 65 4.41 22.37 2.22
C PRO A 65 4.55 23.71 1.48
N SER A 66 5.46 24.56 1.95
CA SER A 66 5.82 25.81 1.26
C SER A 66 6.45 25.55 -0.11
N GLU A 67 6.52 26.57 -0.97
CA GLU A 67 7.20 26.46 -2.27
C GLU A 67 8.65 26.00 -2.14
N ALA A 68 9.37 26.49 -1.12
CA ALA A 68 10.75 26.08 -0.85
C ALA A 68 10.84 24.59 -0.46
N GLN A 69 9.94 24.12 0.41
CA GLN A 69 9.89 22.70 0.81
C GLN A 69 9.50 21.80 -0.38
N ARG A 70 8.53 22.22 -1.20
CA ARG A 70 8.16 21.49 -2.42
C ARG A 70 9.30 21.40 -3.42
N ALA A 71 10.06 22.48 -3.61
CA ALA A 71 11.24 22.48 -4.46
C ALA A 71 12.33 21.55 -3.92
N GLN A 72 12.52 21.51 -2.60
CA GLN A 72 13.51 20.65 -1.95
C GLN A 72 13.17 19.16 -2.04
N SER A 73 11.88 18.81 -2.02
CA SER A 73 11.40 17.43 -2.18
C SER A 73 11.12 17.03 -3.63
N ALA A 74 11.30 17.93 -4.61
CA ALA A 74 10.91 17.68 -5.99
C ALA A 74 11.65 16.49 -6.60
N ALA A 75 12.97 16.43 -6.43
CA ALA A 75 13.81 15.36 -6.99
C ALA A 75 13.47 13.98 -6.40
N ASP A 76 13.24 13.91 -5.08
CA ASP A 76 12.84 12.67 -4.40
C ASP A 76 11.47 12.17 -4.90
N ARG A 77 10.51 13.09 -5.02
CA ARG A 77 9.18 12.79 -5.51
C ARG A 77 9.19 12.31 -6.98
N ASP A 78 10.03 12.91 -7.82
CA ASP A 78 10.17 12.51 -9.21
C ASP A 78 10.81 11.11 -9.32
N ALA A 79 11.85 10.83 -8.51
CA ALA A 79 12.46 9.50 -8.43
C ALA A 79 11.47 8.43 -7.93
N PHE A 80 10.63 8.77 -6.95
CA PHE A 80 9.57 7.89 -6.47
C PHE A 80 8.55 7.57 -7.57
N VAL A 81 8.09 8.59 -8.31
CA VAL A 81 7.14 8.41 -9.42
C VAL A 81 7.75 7.57 -10.54
N GLU A 82 9.00 7.83 -10.90
CA GLU A 82 9.72 7.03 -11.90
C GLU A 82 9.82 5.56 -11.48
N HIS A 83 10.17 5.29 -10.23
CA HIS A 83 10.25 3.93 -9.70
C HIS A 83 8.88 3.24 -9.68
N LEU A 84 7.83 3.95 -9.24
CA LEU A 84 6.48 3.43 -9.15
C LEU A 84 5.89 3.12 -10.53
N LEU A 85 5.98 4.06 -11.47
CA LEU A 85 5.40 3.95 -12.81
C LEU A 85 6.28 3.16 -13.77
N GLY A 86 7.59 3.06 -13.52
CA GLY A 86 8.51 2.27 -14.34
C GLY A 86 8.09 0.81 -14.47
N ASN A 87 7.46 0.24 -13.43
CA ASN A 87 6.92 -1.11 -13.46
C ASN A 87 5.71 -1.28 -14.40
N LEU A 88 4.99 -0.20 -14.70
CA LEU A 88 3.83 -0.20 -15.60
C LEU A 88 4.20 -0.05 -17.07
N LEU A 89 5.43 0.37 -17.38
CA LEU A 89 5.91 0.55 -18.76
C LEU A 89 6.23 -0.78 -19.46
N GLY A 90 5.95 -1.93 -18.83
CA GLY A 90 6.15 -3.26 -19.41
C GLY A 90 7.61 -3.61 -19.68
N GLN A 91 8.56 -2.83 -19.14
CA GLN A 91 9.98 -3.10 -19.28
C GLN A 91 10.37 -4.17 -18.27
N GLN A 92 10.74 -5.35 -18.77
CA GLN A 92 11.14 -6.48 -17.96
C GLN A 92 12.39 -6.15 -17.12
N GLN A 93 12.19 -5.71 -15.88
CA GLN A 93 13.28 -5.40 -14.92
C GLN A 93 13.88 -6.68 -14.30
N SER A 94 13.10 -7.77 -14.27
CA SER A 94 13.61 -9.08 -13.87
C SER A 94 14.22 -9.81 -15.06
N LYS A 95 15.55 -9.78 -15.17
CA LYS A 95 16.30 -10.79 -15.94
C LYS A 95 16.08 -12.14 -15.23
N GLY A 96 14.96 -12.80 -15.50
CA GLY A 96 14.77 -14.19 -15.09
C GLY A 96 15.98 -14.97 -15.57
N ALA A 97 16.67 -15.67 -14.66
CA ALA A 97 17.82 -16.46 -15.01
C ALA A 97 17.43 -17.43 -16.12
N LEU A 98 17.97 -17.21 -17.32
CA LEU A 98 17.86 -18.15 -18.43
C LEU A 98 18.49 -19.46 -17.97
N ARG A 99 17.64 -20.49 -17.78
CA ARG A 99 18.04 -21.89 -17.72
C ARG A 99 17.53 -22.57 -18.96
#